data_AF-A0A1F1KKH7-F1
#
_entry.id   AF-A0A1F1KKH7-F1
#
_cell.length_a   1.000
_cell.length_b   1.000
_cell.length_c   1.000
_cell.angle_alpha   90.00
_cell.angle_beta   90.00
_cell.angle_gamma   90.00
#
_symmetry.space_group_name_H-M   'P 1'
#
loop_
_entity.id
_entity.type
_entity.pdbx_description
1 polymer ?
#
loop_
_entity_poly.entity_id
_entity_poly.type
_entity_poly.pdbx_seq_one_letter_code
_entity_poly.pdbx_strand_id
1 'polypeptide(L)'
;MAVFSAIDARADAEAALGEALIELKDLGVAQADLAEMTGLSAREVGAAIRAAKDRAATGDQAPETTDEQPSDMASDHNGAESH
;
A
#
# COMPACT_ATOMS: atom_id res chain seq x y z
N MET A 1 12.44 15.82 -8.58
CA MET A 1 11.77 14.73 -7.83
C MET A 1 10.69 14.14 -8.73
N ALA A 2 10.99 13.07 -9.48
CA ALA A 2 10.03 12.49 -10.46
C ALA A 2 10.09 10.95 -10.55
N VAL A 3 11.23 10.34 -10.21
CA VAL A 3 11.42 8.88 -10.31
C VAL A 3 10.73 8.12 -9.18
N PHE A 4 10.79 8.63 -7.94
CA PHE A 4 10.14 7.99 -6.80
C PHE A 4 8.61 7.95 -6.96
N SER A 5 7.99 9.02 -7.48
CA SER A 5 6.55 9.06 -7.75
C SER A 5 6.08 8.05 -8.82
N ALA A 6 6.90 7.76 -9.83
CA ALA A 6 6.54 6.76 -10.84
C ALA A 6 6.66 5.32 -10.32
N ILE A 7 7.58 5.08 -9.39
CA ILE A 7 7.73 3.78 -8.72
C ILE A 7 6.53 3.52 -7.81
N ASP A 8 6.13 4.52 -7.02
CA ASP A 8 4.94 4.41 -6.15
C ASP A 8 3.67 4.20 -6.97
N ALA A 9 3.47 5.00 -8.03
CA ALA A 9 2.31 4.84 -8.92
C ALA A 9 2.26 3.46 -9.60
N ARG A 10 3.42 2.88 -9.93
CA ARG A 10 3.48 1.52 -10.45
C ARG A 10 3.10 0.50 -9.37
N ALA A 11 3.60 0.65 -8.16
CA ALA A 11 3.29 -0.26 -7.05
C ALA A 11 1.78 -0.25 -6.71
N ASP A 12 1.14 0.91 -6.77
CA ASP A 12 -0.30 1.07 -6.59
C ASP A 12 -1.09 0.43 -7.73
N ALA A 13 -0.67 0.63 -8.98
CA ALA A 13 -1.30 0.00 -10.13
C ALA A 13 -1.22 -1.53 -10.09
N GLU A 14 -0.08 -2.07 -9.66
CA GLU A 14 0.10 -3.52 -9.47
C GLU A 14 -0.75 -4.08 -8.34
N ALA A 15 -0.93 -3.32 -7.25
CA ALA A 15 -1.83 -3.69 -6.17
C ALA A 15 -3.29 -3.72 -6.64
N ALA A 16 -3.75 -2.64 -7.28
CA ALA A 16 -5.11 -2.52 -7.80
C ALA A 16 -5.42 -3.61 -8.85
N LEU A 17 -4.46 -3.93 -9.71
CA LEU A 17 -4.59 -5.02 -10.67
C LEU A 17 -4.76 -6.37 -9.97
N GLY A 18 -3.94 -6.66 -8.96
CA GLY A 18 -4.02 -7.91 -8.22
C GLY A 18 -5.35 -8.11 -7.49
N GLU A 19 -5.87 -7.05 -6.86
CA GLU A 19 -7.21 -7.06 -6.23
C GLU A 19 -8.32 -7.30 -7.25
N ALA A 20 -8.31 -6.59 -8.39
CA ALA A 20 -9.30 -6.80 -9.44
C ALA A 20 -9.27 -8.23 -10.01
N LEU A 21 -8.08 -8.83 -10.14
CA LEU A 21 -7.92 -10.23 -10.57
C LEU A 21 -8.47 -11.22 -9.54
N ILE A 22 -8.36 -10.92 -8.23
CA ILE A 22 -8.98 -11.74 -7.16
C ILE A 22 -10.50 -11.67 -7.27
N GLU A 23 -11.07 -10.46 -7.36
CA GLU A 23 -12.52 -10.27 -7.46
C GLU A 23 -13.12 -11.02 -8.64
N LEU A 24 -12.50 -10.90 -9.82
CA LEU A 24 -12.97 -11.61 -11.02
C LEU A 24 -12.84 -13.13 -10.87
N LYS A 25 -11.75 -13.62 -10.28
CA LYS A 25 -11.58 -15.06 -10.00
C LYS A 25 -12.64 -15.56 -9.02
N ASP A 26 -12.99 -14.76 -8.00
CA ASP A 26 -14.00 -15.12 -7.00
C ASP A 26 -15.42 -15.06 -7.57
N LEU A 27 -15.65 -14.24 -8.61
CA LEU A 27 -16.85 -14.28 -9.44
C LEU A 27 -16.93 -15.52 -10.35
N GLY A 28 -15.85 -16.31 -10.43
CA GLY A 28 -15.77 -17.56 -11.19
C GLY A 28 -15.16 -17.42 -12.58
N VAL A 29 -14.54 -16.28 -12.91
CA VAL A 29 -13.82 -16.12 -14.19
C VAL A 29 -12.60 -17.04 -14.21
N ALA A 30 -12.44 -17.79 -15.31
CA ALA A 30 -11.32 -18.71 -15.43
C ALA A 30 -10.00 -17.94 -15.62
N GLN A 31 -8.90 -18.50 -15.11
CA GLN A 31 -7.58 -17.87 -15.21
C GLN A 31 -7.11 -17.66 -16.66
N ALA A 32 -7.56 -18.51 -17.59
CA ALA A 32 -7.29 -18.34 -19.02
C ALA A 32 -8.00 -17.11 -19.60
N ASP A 33 -9.25 -16.87 -19.20
CA ASP A 33 -10.03 -15.72 -19.64
C ASP A 33 -9.46 -14.42 -19.05
N LEU A 34 -9.01 -14.45 -17.80
CA LEU A 34 -8.30 -13.32 -17.18
C LEU A 34 -7.03 -12.96 -17.95
N ALA A 35 -6.24 -13.96 -18.34
CA ALA A 35 -5.04 -13.79 -19.13
C ALA A 35 -5.33 -13.14 -20.49
N GLU A 36 -6.39 -13.57 -21.17
CA GLU A 36 -6.86 -12.98 -22.42
C GLU A 36 -7.30 -11.51 -22.23
N MET A 37 -8.10 -11.22 -21.20
CA MET A 37 -8.62 -9.88 -20.92
C MET A 37 -7.52 -8.86 -20.58
N THR A 38 -6.49 -9.28 -19.84
CA THR A 38 -5.41 -8.37 -19.42
C THR A 38 -4.23 -8.37 -20.39
N GLY A 39 -4.19 -9.29 -21.36
CA GLY A 39 -3.02 -9.52 -22.21
C GLY A 39 -1.81 -10.08 -21.46
N LEU A 40 -2.03 -10.65 -20.26
CA LEU A 40 -0.98 -11.27 -19.45
C LEU A 40 -0.96 -12.77 -19.69
N SER A 41 0.15 -13.43 -19.38
CA SER A 41 0.17 -14.89 -19.33
C SER A 41 -0.59 -15.40 -18.10
N ALA A 42 -1.12 -16.62 -18.18
CA ALA A 42 -1.75 -17.27 -17.03
C ALA A 42 -0.80 -17.34 -15.81
N ARG A 43 0.51 -17.45 -16.03
CA ARG A 43 1.50 -17.44 -14.95
C ARG A 43 1.60 -16.08 -14.27
N GLU A 44 1.57 -15.00 -15.04
CA GLU A 44 1.58 -13.63 -14.52
C GLU A 44 0.31 -13.31 -13.76
N VAL A 45 -0.86 -13.73 -14.27
CA VAL A 45 -2.14 -13.62 -13.54
C VAL A 45 -2.05 -14.33 -12.18
N GLY A 46 -1.54 -15.57 -12.17
CA GLY A 46 -1.38 -16.32 -10.93
C GLY A 46 -0.38 -15.69 -9.96
N ALA A 47 0.68 -15.05 -10.48
CA ALA A 47 1.66 -14.32 -9.66
C ALA A 47 1.06 -13.04 -9.06
N ALA A 48 0.32 -12.26 -9.84
CA ALA A 48 -0.34 -11.03 -9.39
C ALA A 48 -1.39 -11.33 -8.29
N ILE A 49 -2.21 -12.35 -8.48
CA ILE A 49 -3.19 -12.81 -7.47
C ILE A 49 -2.49 -13.22 -6.17
N ARG A 50 -1.38 -13.96 -6.26
CA ARG A 50 -0.62 -14.37 -5.07
C ARG A 50 -0.01 -13.17 -4.36
N ALA A 51 0.60 -12.26 -5.11
CA ALA A 51 1.21 -11.04 -4.56
C ALA A 51 0.18 -10.15 -3.85
N ALA A 52 -1.03 -10.00 -4.40
CA ALA A 52 -2.11 -9.27 -3.75
C ALA A 52 -2.58 -9.95 -2.45
N LYS A 53 -2.77 -11.28 -2.48
CA LYS A 53 -3.11 -12.05 -1.26
C LYS A 53 -2.05 -11.94 -0.17
N ASP A 54 -0.78 -12.04 -0.56
CA ASP A 54 0.33 -11.89 0.37
C ASP A 54 0.37 -10.46 0.95
N ARG A 55 0.13 -9.43 0.13
CA ARG A 55 0.03 -8.03 0.61
C ARG A 55 -1.12 -7.84 1.60
N ALA A 56 -2.31 -8.35 1.30
CA ALA A 56 -3.46 -8.30 2.19
C ALA A 56 -3.21 -9.04 3.51
N ALA A 57 -2.50 -10.19 3.46
CA ALA A 57 -2.16 -10.97 4.64
C ALA A 57 -1.04 -10.33 5.49
N THR A 58 -0.11 -9.63 4.84
CA THR A 58 1.02 -8.98 5.54
C THR A 58 0.60 -7.66 6.17
N GLY A 59 -0.57 -7.12 5.79
CA GLY A 59 -1.10 -5.85 6.27
C GLY A 59 -0.15 -4.73 5.88
N ASP A 60 -0.46 -4.02 4.79
CA ASP A 60 0.29 -2.86 4.33
C ASP A 60 0.57 -1.91 5.51
N GLN A 61 1.75 -2.06 6.14
CA GLN A 61 2.36 -1.03 6.95
C GLN A 61 2.75 0.04 5.95
N ALA A 62 1.77 0.83 5.51
CA ALA A 62 2.07 2.21 5.15
C ALA A 62 3.00 2.73 6.24
N PRO A 63 4.17 3.30 5.92
CA PRO A 63 4.94 3.97 6.95
C PRO A 63 3.99 4.99 7.56
N GLU A 64 3.56 4.75 8.79
CA GLU A 64 2.82 5.74 9.55
C GLU A 64 3.72 6.96 9.56
N THR A 65 3.37 7.98 8.79
CA THR A 65 3.87 9.34 9.00
C THR A 65 3.18 9.87 10.26
N THR A 66 3.36 9.17 11.36
CA THR A 66 3.12 9.64 12.70
C THR A 66 4.39 10.37 13.09
N ASP A 67 4.64 11.51 12.42
CA ASP A 67 5.44 12.56 13.04
C ASP A 67 4.46 13.30 13.97
N GLU A 68 4.19 12.63 15.09
CA GLU A 68 3.58 13.21 16.26
C GLU A 68 4.42 14.43 16.65
N GLN A 69 3.85 15.61 16.37
CA GLN A 69 3.86 16.79 17.21
C GLN A 69 4.82 16.70 18.42
N PRO A 70 5.91 17.49 18.49
CA PRO A 70 6.60 17.69 19.76
C PRO A 70 5.73 18.57 20.66
N SER A 71 4.73 17.95 21.29
CA SER A 71 4.16 18.41 22.54
C SER A 71 5.20 18.15 23.63
N ASP A 72 5.74 19.24 24.17
CA ASP A 72 6.28 19.40 25.54
C ASP A 72 7.68 19.99 25.60
N MET A 73 7.75 21.32 25.67
CA MET A 73 8.57 21.98 26.69
C MET A 73 8.08 23.42 26.93
N ALA A 74 6.84 23.57 27.39
CA ALA A 74 6.48 24.69 28.24
C ALA A 74 6.91 24.34 29.67
N SER A 75 8.22 24.34 29.93
CA SER A 75 8.71 24.38 31.31
C SER A 75 8.54 25.81 31.80
N ASP A 76 7.41 26.05 32.46
CA ASP A 76 7.16 27.21 33.30
C ASP A 76 8.31 27.36 34.31
N HIS A 77 9.26 28.25 34.03
CA HIS A 77 10.17 28.78 35.04
C HIS A 77 9.48 29.96 35.72
N ASN A 78 8.42 29.66 36.48
CA ASN A 78 7.81 30.63 37.39
C ASN A 78 8.39 30.40 38.79
N GLY A 79 9.38 31.22 39.15
CA GLY A 79 10.16 31.03 40.38
C GLY A 79 10.90 32.28 40.83
N ALA A 80 10.12 33.25 41.31
CA ALA A 80 10.46 34.21 42.38
C ALA A 80 11.50 35.32 42.10
N GLU A 81 10.97 36.53 41.85
CA GLU A 81 11.51 37.74 42.47
C GLU A 81 11.43 37.62 44.01
N SER A 82 12.53 37.90 44.72
CA SER A 82 12.52 38.52 46.07
C SER A 82 13.93 38.82 46.58
N HIS A 83 14.18 40.12 46.77
CA HIS A 83 15.12 40.79 47.68
C HIS A 83 16.64 40.70 47.48
#